data_AF-A0A9Q1BZP5-F1
#
_entry.id   AF-A0A9Q1BZP5-F1
#
_cell.length_a   1.000
_cell.length_b   1.000
_cell.length_c   1.000
_cell.angle_alpha   90.00
_cell.angle_beta   90.00
_cell.angle_gamma   90.00
#
_symmetry.space_group_name_H-M   'P 1'
#
loop_
_entity.id
_entity.type
_entity.pdbx_description
1 polymer ?
#
loop_
_entity_poly.entity_id
_entity_poly.type
_entity_poly.pdbx_seq_one_letter_code
_entity_poly.pdbx_strand_id
1 'polypeptide(L)'
;MPFNLDKFVASPSVEELDSLKKSEIVKVAKHYGIEFQPLMRKDEIKRYVLEYLVDESILPSTVLETAITVPTDNTFELKRLEIEMNKEVRLKELEKEEREMQMQREEKAREHEFRLKQLELGVIKGSDPKIGLDTGGFDVSKHVKFVPKISGG
;
A
#
# COMPACT_ATOMS: atom_id res chain seq x y z
N MET A 1 28.04 23.76 17.13
CA MET A 1 29.36 24.06 17.75
C MET A 1 30.23 22.82 17.63
N PRO A 2 31.55 22.92 17.42
CA PRO A 2 32.42 21.74 17.41
C PRO A 2 32.43 21.09 18.80
N PHE A 3 32.29 19.77 18.87
CA PHE A 3 32.47 19.01 20.10
C PHE A 3 33.86 19.23 20.67
N ASN A 4 33.95 19.45 21.99
CA ASN A 4 35.20 19.60 22.70
C ASN A 4 35.29 18.51 23.78
N LEU A 5 36.28 17.62 23.63
CA LEU A 5 36.48 16.48 24.50
C LEU A 5 36.80 16.90 25.94
N ASP A 6 37.67 17.88 26.12
CA ASP A 6 38.12 18.32 27.44
C ASP A 6 36.96 18.91 28.26
N LYS A 7 36.07 19.66 27.60
CA LYS A 7 34.85 20.18 28.23
C LYS A 7 33.89 19.08 28.62
N PHE A 8 33.70 18.09 27.75
CA PHE A 8 32.84 16.94 28.04
C PHE A 8 33.39 16.11 29.20
N VAL A 9 34.69 15.85 29.25
CA VAL A 9 35.32 15.09 30.34
C VAL A 9 35.25 15.85 31.67
N ALA A 10 35.30 17.18 31.64
CA ALA A 10 35.15 18.01 32.84
C ALA A 10 33.73 18.01 33.42
N SER A 11 32.70 17.93 32.56
CA SER A 11 31.30 17.89 32.97
C SER A 11 30.46 17.04 32.00
N PRO A 12 30.55 15.70 32.09
CA PRO A 12 29.84 14.83 31.16
C PRO A 12 28.35 14.86 31.43
N SER A 13 27.56 15.00 30.37
CA SER A 13 26.10 14.99 30.41
C SER A 13 25.54 13.98 29.42
N VAL A 14 24.41 13.37 29.79
CA VAL A 14 23.67 12.42 28.95
C VAL A 14 23.19 13.09 27.66
N GLU A 15 22.65 14.31 27.78
CA GLU A 15 22.13 15.07 26.63
C GLU A 15 23.25 15.38 25.63
N GLU A 16 24.43 15.71 26.14
CA GLU A 16 25.60 15.94 25.29
C GLU A 16 26.01 14.64 24.59
N LEU A 17 26.12 13.52 25.33
CA LEU A 17 26.50 12.22 24.77
C LEU A 17 25.52 11.74 23.68
N ASP A 18 24.22 12.00 23.84
CA ASP A 18 23.17 11.66 22.89
C ASP A 18 23.30 12.42 21.57
N SER A 19 23.69 13.70 21.66
CA SER A 19 23.89 14.59 20.52
C SER A 19 25.17 14.32 19.72
N LEU A 20 26.14 13.59 20.28
CA LEU A 20 27.45 13.36 19.66
C LEU A 20 27.36 12.51 18.38
N LYS A 21 28.28 12.76 17.45
CA LYS A 21 28.49 11.92 16.27
C LYS A 21 29.31 10.68 16.62
N LYS A 22 29.20 9.61 15.83
CA LYS A 22 29.98 8.37 16.02
C LYS A 22 31.48 8.63 16.16
N SER A 23 32.04 9.53 15.35
CA SER A 23 33.46 9.91 15.42
C SER A 23 33.86 10.58 16.74
N GLU A 24 32.94 11.30 17.38
CA GLU A 24 33.15 12.00 18.65
C GLU A 24 33.03 11.02 19.82
N ILE A 25 32.02 10.15 19.80
CA ILE A 25 31.86 9.06 20.78
C ILE A 25 33.08 8.15 20.79
N VAL A 26 33.64 7.82 19.62
CA VAL A 26 34.88 7.06 19.51
C VAL A 26 36.08 7.78 20.17
N LYS A 27 36.14 9.12 20.10
CA LYS A 27 37.19 9.88 20.78
C LYS A 27 37.02 9.80 22.30
N VAL A 28 35.79 9.91 22.79
CA VAL A 28 35.46 9.76 24.21
C VAL A 28 35.83 8.36 24.70
N ALA A 29 35.41 7.31 23.98
CA ALA A 29 35.74 5.92 24.31
C ALA A 29 37.26 5.69 24.40
N LYS A 30 38.02 6.22 23.43
CA LYS A 30 39.49 6.14 23.44
C LYS A 30 40.13 6.90 24.61
N HIS A 31 39.57 8.04 25.00
CA HIS A 31 40.08 8.84 26.11
C HIS A 31 39.96 8.09 27.44
N TYR A 32 38.84 7.39 27.65
CA TYR A 32 38.62 6.55 28.84
C TYR A 32 39.24 5.14 28.72
N GLY A 33 39.91 4.82 27.60
CA GLY A 33 40.53 3.52 27.39
C GLY A 33 39.54 2.36 27.18
N ILE A 34 38.31 2.66 26.75
CA ILE A 34 37.26 1.66 26.53
C ILE A 34 37.56 0.90 25.23
N GLU A 35 37.66 -0.42 25.33
CA GLU A 35 37.83 -1.30 24.17
C GLU A 35 36.48 -1.51 23.45
N PHE A 36 36.46 -1.34 22.14
CA PHE A 36 35.29 -1.59 21.30
C PHE A 36 35.72 -2.14 19.94
N GLN A 37 34.82 -2.88 19.28
CA GLN A 37 35.09 -3.37 17.93
C GLN A 37 34.86 -2.27 16.89
N PRO A 38 35.75 -2.06 15.91
CA PRO A 38 35.63 -0.98 14.92
C PRO A 38 34.33 -0.99 14.08
N LEU A 39 33.72 -2.17 13.90
CA LEU A 39 32.47 -2.35 13.16
C LEU A 39 31.21 -2.07 13.98
N MET A 40 31.34 -1.82 15.29
CA MET A 40 30.18 -1.57 16.15
C MET A 40 29.39 -0.34 15.72
N ARG A 41 28.08 -0.40 15.93
CA ARG A 41 27.14 0.69 15.65
C ARG A 41 27.36 1.85 16.63
N LYS A 42 26.89 3.05 16.27
CA LYS A 42 27.00 4.25 17.12
C LYS A 42 26.43 3.96 18.51
N ASP A 43 25.25 3.35 18.57
CA ASP A 43 24.52 3.11 19.81
C ASP A 43 25.18 2.05 20.69
N GLU A 44 25.84 1.06 20.08
CA GLU A 44 26.64 0.05 20.80
C GLU A 44 27.86 0.69 21.48
N ILE A 45 28.64 1.48 20.74
CA ILE A 45 29.81 2.18 21.32
C ILE A 45 29.35 3.19 22.39
N LYS A 46 28.24 3.89 22.14
CA LYS A 46 27.63 4.83 23.09
C LYS A 46 27.25 4.11 24.40
N ARG A 47 26.68 2.91 24.30
CA ARG A 47 26.31 2.09 25.46
C ARG A 47 27.53 1.72 26.30
N TYR A 48 28.63 1.28 25.69
CA TYR A 48 29.87 1.00 26.42
C TYR A 48 30.42 2.24 27.13
N VAL A 49 30.40 3.40 26.48
CA VAL A 49 30.79 4.67 27.10
C VAL A 49 29.89 5.00 28.28
N LEU A 50 28.58 4.82 28.12
CA LEU A 50 27.60 5.14 29.15
C LEU A 50 27.67 4.17 30.34
N GLU A 51 27.88 2.88 30.10
CA GLU A 51 28.15 1.88 31.15
C GLU A 51 29.40 2.27 31.95
N TYR A 52 30.51 2.58 31.27
CA TYR A 52 31.75 3.01 31.95
C TYR A 52 31.56 4.29 32.79
N LEU A 53 30.88 5.30 32.25
CA LEU A 53 30.62 6.56 32.98
C LEU A 53 29.72 6.34 34.21
N VAL A 54 28.83 5.36 34.19
CA VAL A 54 28.04 4.99 35.38
C VAL A 54 28.89 4.21 36.37
N ASP A 55 29.71 3.26 35.92
CA ASP A 55 30.58 2.44 36.78
C ASP A 55 31.60 3.31 37.53
N GLU A 56 32.17 4.31 36.87
CA GLU A 56 33.06 5.31 37.50
C GLU A 56 32.31 6.34 38.37
N SER A 57 31.00 6.17 38.57
CA SER A 57 30.12 7.08 39.33
C SER A 57 30.14 8.53 38.83
N ILE A 58 30.47 8.73 37.55
CA ILE A 58 30.48 10.02 36.87
C ILE A 58 29.06 10.42 36.48
N LEU A 59 28.23 9.45 36.07
CA LEU A 59 26.81 9.61 35.78
C LEU A 59 25.95 8.73 36.70
N PRO A 60 24.72 9.15 37.06
CA PRO A 60 23.82 8.35 37.88
C PRO A 60 23.30 7.12 37.11
N SER A 61 23.12 6.01 37.82
CA SER A 61 22.65 4.73 37.26
C SER A 61 21.25 4.76 36.64
N THR A 62 20.43 5.75 37.01
CA THR A 62 19.09 6.01 36.43
C THR A 62 19.12 6.26 34.92
N VAL A 63 20.27 6.67 34.39
CA VAL A 63 20.48 6.95 32.96
C VAL A 63 20.58 5.65 32.15
N LEU A 64 21.18 4.59 32.71
CA LEU A 64 21.24 3.28 32.06
C LEU A 64 19.84 2.68 31.92
N GLU A 65 19.01 2.79 32.96
CA GLU A 65 17.64 2.26 32.98
C GLU A 65 16.76 2.91 31.91
N THR A 66 16.91 4.21 31.68
CA THR A 66 16.16 4.93 30.65
C THR A 66 16.61 4.58 29.24
N ALA A 67 17.92 4.39 29.00
CA ALA A 67 18.44 3.99 27.70
C ALA A 67 17.99 2.58 27.24
N ILE A 68 17.65 1.69 28.17
CA ILE A 68 17.19 0.31 27.87
C ILE A 68 15.73 0.30 27.37
N THR A 69 14.93 1.33 27.68
CA THR A 69 13.49 1.36 27.40
C THR A 69 13.10 1.82 26.00
N VAL A 70 14.04 2.30 25.19
CA VAL A 70 13.81 2.63 23.77
C VAL A 70 14.50 1.59 22.89
N PRO A 71 13.85 0.44 22.63
CA PRO A 71 14.35 -0.51 21.64
C PRO A 71 14.31 0.16 20.26
N THR A 72 15.49 0.30 19.67
CA THR A 72 15.73 0.76 18.30
C THR A 72 15.20 -0.22 17.23
N ASP A 73 14.64 -1.35 17.64
CA ASP A 73 14.05 -2.39 16.78
C ASP A 73 12.58 -2.15 16.38
N ASN A 74 11.91 -1.15 16.95
CA ASN A 74 10.51 -0.84 16.63
C ASN A 74 10.27 -0.53 15.15
N THR A 75 11.32 -0.17 14.39
CA THR A 75 11.23 0.11 12.95
C THR A 75 10.80 -1.11 12.12
N PHE A 76 11.17 -2.32 12.53
CA PHE A 76 10.79 -3.54 11.82
C PHE A 76 9.36 -3.98 12.18
N GLU A 77 8.94 -3.81 13.43
CA GLU A 77 7.57 -4.10 13.86
C GLU A 77 6.56 -3.13 13.24
N LEU A 78 6.90 -1.83 13.22
CA LEU A 78 6.11 -0.80 12.53
C LEU A 78 5.91 -1.13 11.05
N LYS A 79 6.98 -1.51 10.34
CA LYS A 79 6.89 -1.91 8.92
C LYS A 79 6.05 -3.17 8.72
N ARG A 80 6.17 -4.17 9.61
CA ARG A 80 5.35 -5.39 9.53
C ARG A 80 3.88 -5.07 9.72
N LEU A 81 3.56 -4.23 10.70
CA LEU A 81 2.19 -3.81 10.98
C LEU A 81 1.59 -2.99 9.83
N GLU A 82 2.38 -2.10 9.22
CA GLU A 82 1.98 -1.32 8.05
C GLU A 82 1.68 -2.21 6.84
N ILE A 83 2.52 -3.22 6.58
CA ILE A 83 2.30 -4.20 5.50
C ILE A 83 1.00 -4.98 5.72
N GLU A 84 0.73 -5.41 6.95
CA GLU A 84 -0.48 -6.19 7.27
C GLU A 84 -1.74 -5.35 7.06
N MET A 85 -1.74 -4.12 7.58
CA MET A 85 -2.85 -3.19 7.39
C MET A 85 -3.12 -2.92 5.90
N ASN A 86 -2.08 -2.73 5.10
CA ASN A 86 -2.21 -2.44 3.68
C ASN A 86 -2.79 -3.65 2.90
N LYS A 87 -2.43 -4.88 3.28
CA LYS A 87 -3.05 -6.09 2.73
C LYS A 87 -4.53 -6.17 3.07
N GLU A 88 -4.89 -5.89 4.32
CA GLU A 88 -6.28 -5.99 4.76
C GLU A 88 -7.19 -4.97 4.07
N VAL A 89 -6.70 -3.73 3.89
CA VAL A 89 -7.42 -2.70 3.12
C VAL A 89 -7.66 -3.19 1.69
N ARG A 90 -6.62 -3.71 1.03
CA ARG A 90 -6.73 -4.17 -0.35
C ARG A 90 -7.68 -5.36 -0.52
N LEU A 91 -7.74 -6.26 0.46
CA LEU A 91 -8.70 -7.36 0.46
C LEU A 91 -10.14 -6.86 0.59
N LYS A 92 -10.39 -5.90 1.50
CA LYS A 92 -11.73 -5.30 1.66
C LYS A 92 -12.18 -4.53 0.42
N GLU A 93 -11.26 -3.86 -0.27
CA GLU A 93 -11.56 -3.18 -1.54
C GLU A 93 -11.98 -4.17 -2.62
N LEU A 94 -11.24 -5.28 -2.78
CA LEU A 94 -11.58 -6.33 -3.74
C LEU A 94 -12.93 -7.00 -3.43
N GLU A 95 -13.20 -7.32 -2.16
CA GLU A 95 -14.49 -7.90 -1.75
C GLU A 95 -15.65 -6.94 -2.06
N LYS A 96 -15.45 -5.64 -1.85
CA LYS A 96 -16.45 -4.62 -2.15
C LYS A 96 -16.69 -4.51 -3.66
N GLU A 97 -15.63 -4.49 -4.46
CA GLU A 97 -15.73 -4.44 -5.93
C GLU A 97 -16.45 -5.68 -6.48
N GLU A 98 -16.15 -6.87 -5.96
CA GLU A 98 -16.83 -8.11 -6.37
C GLU A 98 -18.33 -8.06 -6.01
N ARG A 99 -18.66 -7.61 -4.80
CA ARG A 99 -20.04 -7.46 -4.35
C ARG A 99 -20.80 -6.44 -5.21
N GLU A 100 -20.18 -5.32 -5.56
CA GLU A 100 -20.74 -4.31 -6.46
C GLU A 100 -20.95 -4.88 -7.88
N MET A 101 -19.98 -5.62 -8.41
CA MET A 101 -20.09 -6.25 -9.72
C MET A 101 -21.21 -7.29 -9.75
N GLN A 102 -21.37 -8.06 -8.68
CA GLN A 102 -22.44 -9.03 -8.55
C GLN A 102 -23.81 -8.36 -8.53
N MET A 103 -23.98 -7.29 -7.75
CA MET A 103 -25.22 -6.50 -7.74
C MET A 103 -25.54 -5.92 -9.11
N GLN A 104 -24.55 -5.37 -9.83
CA GLN A 104 -24.75 -4.84 -11.18
C GLN A 104 -25.17 -5.92 -12.18
N ARG A 105 -24.60 -7.13 -12.09
CA ARG A 105 -24.99 -8.26 -12.96
C ARG A 105 -26.43 -8.68 -12.67
N GLU A 106 -26.82 -8.76 -11.41
CA GLU A 106 -28.17 -9.13 -11.01
C GLU A 106 -29.20 -8.06 -11.41
N GLU A 107 -28.86 -6.78 -11.29
CA GLU A 107 -29.71 -5.67 -11.74
C GLU A 107 -29.92 -5.73 -13.25
N LYS A 108 -28.84 -5.89 -14.04
CA LYS A 108 -28.95 -6.05 -15.50
C LYS A 108 -29.74 -7.29 -15.89
N ALA A 109 -29.61 -8.39 -15.14
CA ALA A 109 -30.40 -9.60 -15.37
C ALA A 109 -31.89 -9.33 -15.13
N ARG A 110 -32.24 -8.65 -14.03
CA ARG A 110 -33.63 -8.25 -13.73
C ARG A 110 -34.20 -7.29 -14.77
N GLU A 111 -33.42 -6.31 -15.20
CA GLU A 111 -33.84 -5.38 -16.26
C GLU A 111 -34.08 -6.12 -17.58
N HIS A 112 -33.19 -7.05 -17.95
CA HIS A 112 -33.34 -7.86 -19.14
C HIS A 112 -34.56 -8.78 -19.06
N GLU A 113 -34.78 -9.43 -17.91
CA GLU A 113 -35.95 -10.26 -17.64
C GLU A 113 -37.24 -9.44 -17.75
N PHE A 114 -37.28 -8.24 -17.15
CA PHE A 114 -38.43 -7.34 -17.22
C PHE A 114 -38.71 -6.91 -18.67
N ARG A 115 -37.66 -6.57 -19.43
CA ARG A 115 -37.77 -6.22 -20.85
C ARG A 115 -38.31 -7.38 -21.69
N LEU A 116 -37.88 -8.61 -21.43
CA LEU A 116 -38.41 -9.80 -22.08
C LEU A 116 -39.91 -10.00 -21.77
N LYS A 117 -40.32 -9.89 -20.49
CA LYS A 117 -41.73 -9.99 -20.09
C LYS A 117 -42.61 -8.92 -20.74
N GLN A 118 -42.12 -7.70 -20.91
CA GLN A 118 -42.84 -6.64 -21.62
C GLN A 118 -43.08 -7.01 -23.08
N LEU A 119 -42.07 -7.56 -23.76
CA LEU A 119 -42.20 -8.04 -25.15
C LEU A 119 -43.19 -9.22 -25.23
N GLU A 120 -43.11 -10.17 -24.29
CA GLU A 120 -44.04 -11.31 -24.22
C GLU A 120 -45.50 -10.86 -24.02
N LEU A 121 -45.75 -9.91 -23.10
CA LEU A 121 -47.08 -9.34 -22.87
C LEU A 121 -47.58 -8.52 -24.07
N GLY A 122 -46.69 -7.84 -24.81
CA GLY A 122 -47.00 -7.15 -26.06
C GLY A 122 -47.41 -8.11 -27.18
N VAL A 123 -46.83 -9.31 -27.22
CA VAL A 123 -47.22 -10.39 -28.15
C VAL A 123 -48.59 -10.97 -27.78
N ILE A 124 -48.94 -11.04 -26.48
CA ILE A 124 -50.23 -11.58 -26.02
C ILE A 124 -51.38 -10.57 -26.20
N LYS A 125 -51.14 -9.26 -26.03
CA LYS A 125 -52.15 -8.19 -26.23
C LYS A 125 -52.36 -7.78 -27.69
N GLY A 126 -51.59 -8.34 -28.63
CA GLY A 126 -51.65 -8.07 -30.06
C GLY A 126 -52.23 -9.20 -30.91
N SER A 127 -53.19 -9.97 -30.40
CA SER A 127 -53.88 -11.03 -31.17
C SER A 127 -55.30 -10.63 -31.57
N ASP A 128 -55.39 -9.64 -32.46
CA ASP A 128 -56.40 -9.62 -33.52
C ASP A 128 -55.62 -9.73 -34.85
N PRO A 129 -55.84 -10.78 -35.68
CA PRO A 129 -55.17 -10.89 -36.96
C PRO A 129 -55.83 -9.95 -37.98
N LYS A 130 -55.55 -8.65 -37.87
CA LYS A 130 -55.64 -7.74 -39.00
C LYS A 130 -54.26 -7.66 -39.62
N ILE A 131 -54.01 -8.52 -40.60
CA ILE A 131 -52.88 -8.42 -41.53
C ILE A 131 -53.12 -7.16 -42.39
N GLY A 132 -52.82 -6.00 -41.81
CA GLY A 132 -52.61 -4.75 -42.53
C GLY A 132 -51.16 -4.74 -42.97
N LEU A 133 -50.93 -5.25 -44.16
CA LEU A 133 -49.63 -5.24 -44.85
C LEU A 133 -49.27 -3.79 -45.21
N ASP A 134 -48.69 -3.05 -44.28
CA ASP A 134 -47.79 -1.93 -44.62
C ASP A 134 -46.37 -2.48 -44.65
N THR A 135 -46.11 -3.31 -45.67
CA THR A 135 -44.76 -3.44 -46.19
C THR A 135 -44.63 -2.38 -47.26
N GLY A 136 -43.99 -1.26 -46.96
CA GLY A 136 -43.32 -0.44 -47.97
C GLY A 136 -42.51 -1.38 -48.85
N GLY A 137 -43.06 -1.71 -50.02
CA GLY A 137 -42.73 -2.91 -50.77
C GLY A 137 -41.28 -2.90 -51.24
N PHE A 138 -40.44 -3.71 -50.62
CA PHE A 138 -39.14 -4.07 -51.16
C PHE A 138 -39.35 -5.02 -52.34
N ASP A 139 -39.51 -4.45 -53.53
CA ASP A 139 -39.64 -5.19 -54.77
C ASP A 139 -38.25 -5.64 -55.23
N VAL A 140 -37.95 -6.91 -54.99
CA VAL A 140 -36.69 -7.56 -55.37
C VAL A 140 -36.48 -7.50 -56.89
N SER A 141 -37.57 -7.48 -57.68
CA SER A 141 -37.52 -7.40 -59.15
C SER A 141 -36.84 -6.12 -59.64
N LYS A 142 -36.91 -5.04 -58.85
CA LYS A 142 -36.25 -3.76 -59.17
C LYS A 142 -34.74 -3.78 -58.97
N HIS A 143 -34.22 -4.79 -58.27
CA HIS A 143 -32.81 -4.89 -57.89
C HIS A 143 -32.08 -6.07 -58.56
N VAL A 144 -32.78 -6.89 -59.34
CA VAL A 144 -32.19 -7.97 -60.13
C VAL A 144 -31.75 -7.41 -61.49
N LYS A 145 -30.45 -7.24 -61.69
CA LYS A 145 -29.86 -6.92 -63.00
C LYS A 145 -29.60 -8.23 -63.75
N PHE A 146 -30.31 -8.47 -64.85
CA PHE A 146 -29.98 -9.56 -65.76
C PHE A 146 -28.69 -9.24 -66.51
N VAL A 147 -27.68 -10.08 -66.32
CA VAL A 147 -26.45 -10.02 -67.12
C VAL A 147 -26.77 -10.38 -68.58
N PRO A 148 -26.21 -9.67 -69.57
CA PRO A 148 -26.42 -9.99 -70.98
C PRO A 148 -26.02 -11.44 -71.27
N LYS A 149 -26.84 -12.14 -72.06
CA LYS A 149 -26.50 -13.50 -72.53
C LYS A 149 -25.21 -13.42 -73.35
N ILE A 150 -24.15 -14.03 -72.84
CA ILE A 150 -22.95 -14.36 -73.62
C ILE A 150 -23.33 -15.45 -74.62
N SER A 151 -23.57 -15.06 -75.87
CA SER A 151 -23.60 -16.00 -76.99
C SER A 151 -22.17 -16.38 -77.33
N GLY A 152 -21.71 -17.54 -76.86
CA GLY A 152 -20.45 -18.14 -77.26
C GLY A 152 -20.72 -19.49 -77.91
N GLY A 153 -20.20 -19.68 -79.13
CA GLY A 153 -20.17 -20.95 -79.87
C GLY A 153 -21.10 -21.00 -81.05
#